data_AF-A0AA40LTC1-F1
#
_entry.id   AF-A0AA40LTC1-F1
#
_cell.length_a   1.000
_cell.length_b   1.000
_cell.length_c   1.000
_cell.angle_alpha   90.00
_cell.angle_beta   90.00
_cell.angle_gamma   90.00
#
_symmetry.space_group_name_H-M   'P 1'
#
loop_
_entity.id
_entity.type
_entity.pdbx_description
1 polymer ?
#
loop_
_entity_poly.entity_id
_entity_poly.type
_entity_poly.pdbx_seq_one_letter_code
_entity_poly.pdbx_strand_id
1 'polypeptide(L)'
;MAKILQSTRGKKKRQEESRLCEQHNKALTLFCEEDLELLCPLCTQSPDHQGHQVRPMGEAASHHRLRLYSYISKQMVDVQKLISIQNKKPLELREKVQKQEQKLASEFEHLSQFMDASKRQLAEEEKDIQQKLLANTTAFSDHLSNLRSLEKEVAEKKHVMPDVKFLMDIKGVLHRCDNLKSPAVYWFQLRREECSFPPQCSALQKIIQRFREEVTLDPETAHPNLLVSEDKKSVTFVRRKQRVRRNPKRFAVDPVVLGTEGFDCGRHYWEVQVDDKPEWAVGSVETPFPRRESSPC
;
A
#
# COMPACT_ATOMS: atom_id res chain seq x y z
N MET A 1 -43.39 15.48 12.69
CA MET A 1 -44.28 16.45 13.36
C MET A 1 -44.02 17.84 12.78
N ALA A 2 -44.72 18.23 11.70
CA ALA A 2 -44.64 19.58 11.14
C ALA A 2 -46.07 20.15 11.03
N LYS A 3 -46.31 21.24 11.75
CA LYS A 3 -47.62 21.89 11.93
C LYS A 3 -48.09 22.53 10.62
N ILE A 4 -49.28 22.16 10.17
CA ILE A 4 -50.02 22.83 9.10
C ILE A 4 -50.65 24.09 9.71
N LEU A 5 -50.16 25.27 9.33
CA LEU A 5 -50.82 26.55 9.62
C LEU A 5 -51.93 26.76 8.60
N GLN A 6 -53.17 26.44 8.99
CA GLN A 6 -54.36 26.83 8.26
C GLN A 6 -54.57 28.34 8.41
N SER A 7 -54.36 29.09 7.33
CA SER A 7 -54.73 30.51 7.26
C SER A 7 -56.18 30.63 6.75
N THR A 8 -57.05 31.07 7.64
CA THR A 8 -58.46 31.41 7.41
C THR A 8 -58.57 32.54 6.38
N ARG A 9 -59.08 32.21 5.19
CA ARG A 9 -59.30 33.19 4.10
C ARG A 9 -60.62 33.94 4.32
N GLY A 10 -60.54 35.10 4.97
CA GLY A 10 -61.64 36.07 5.02
C GLY A 10 -62.02 36.52 3.60
N LYS A 11 -63.32 36.41 3.26
CA LYS A 11 -63.90 36.94 2.02
C LYS A 11 -63.86 38.47 2.04
N LYS A 12 -62.72 39.08 1.66
CA LYS A 12 -62.70 40.48 1.22
C LYS A 12 -63.15 40.53 -0.24
N LYS A 13 -64.36 41.07 -0.45
CA LYS A 13 -64.89 41.49 -1.73
C LYS A 13 -63.88 42.49 -2.31
N ARG A 14 -63.06 42.07 -3.27
CA ARG A 14 -62.14 42.97 -3.98
C ARG A 14 -63.00 43.83 -4.91
N GLN A 15 -63.23 45.09 -4.54
CA GLN A 15 -63.54 46.11 -5.54
C GLN A 15 -62.34 46.13 -6.49
N GLU A 16 -62.58 45.94 -7.79
CA GLU A 16 -61.60 46.30 -8.81
C GLU A 16 -61.40 47.81 -8.74
N GLU A 17 -60.41 48.24 -7.95
CA GLU A 17 -59.91 49.60 -8.01
C GLU A 17 -59.33 49.79 -9.41
N SER A 18 -60.07 50.49 -10.28
CA SER A 18 -59.56 50.90 -11.58
C SER A 18 -58.39 51.85 -11.35
N ARG A 19 -57.15 51.35 -11.50
CA ARG A 19 -55.96 52.21 -11.42
C ARG A 19 -56.00 53.21 -12.58
N LEU A 20 -55.88 54.49 -12.25
CA LEU A 20 -55.81 55.58 -13.22
C LEU A 20 -54.34 55.95 -13.47
N CYS A 21 -54.02 56.32 -14.70
CA CYS A 21 -52.73 56.87 -15.06
C CYS A 21 -52.52 58.22 -14.36
N GLU A 22 -51.39 58.38 -13.69
CA GLU A 22 -51.08 59.60 -12.93
C GLU A 22 -50.97 60.85 -13.81
N GLN A 23 -50.51 60.70 -15.06
CA GLN A 23 -50.34 61.83 -15.99
C GLN A 23 -51.61 62.19 -16.76
N HIS A 24 -52.41 61.17 -17.12
CA HIS A 24 -53.54 61.34 -18.04
C HIS A 24 -54.91 61.16 -17.38
N ASN A 25 -54.94 60.74 -16.12
CA ASN A 25 -56.13 60.40 -15.34
C ASN A 25 -57.11 59.45 -16.07
N LYS A 26 -56.57 58.60 -16.96
CA LYS A 26 -57.33 57.57 -17.71
C LYS A 26 -57.07 56.19 -17.14
N ALA A 27 -58.04 55.29 -17.27
CA ALA A 27 -57.88 53.90 -16.81
C ALA A 27 -56.68 53.22 -17.47
N LEU A 28 -55.89 52.52 -16.65
CA LEU A 28 -54.80 51.66 -17.10
C LEU A 28 -55.39 50.33 -17.59
N THR A 29 -55.50 50.18 -18.90
CA THR A 29 -56.14 49.01 -19.53
C THR A 29 -55.19 48.21 -20.42
N LEU A 30 -53.98 48.72 -20.65
CA LEU A 30 -52.97 48.16 -21.53
C LEU A 30 -51.70 47.80 -20.74
N PHE A 31 -50.87 46.91 -21.27
CA PHE A 31 -49.62 46.46 -20.68
C PHE A 31 -48.52 46.43 -21.72
N CYS A 32 -47.37 47.01 -21.40
CA CYS A 32 -46.16 46.98 -22.23
C CYS A 32 -45.30 45.75 -21.86
N GLU A 33 -44.99 44.89 -22.82
CA GLU A 33 -44.26 43.63 -22.56
C GLU A 33 -42.75 43.85 -22.30
N GLU A 34 -42.17 44.90 -22.86
CA GLU A 34 -40.77 45.28 -22.74
C GLU A 34 -40.48 45.92 -21.37
N ASP A 35 -41.28 46.93 -21.00
CA ASP A 35 -41.09 47.69 -19.76
C ASP A 35 -41.78 47.04 -18.55
N LEU A 36 -42.69 46.09 -18.81
CA LEU A 36 -43.51 45.40 -17.80
C LEU A 36 -44.41 46.34 -16.99
N GLU A 37 -44.93 47.38 -17.65
CA GLU A 37 -45.74 48.43 -17.03
C GLU A 37 -47.18 48.46 -17.54
N LEU A 38 -48.09 48.96 -16.70
CA LEU A 38 -49.48 49.19 -17.07
C LEU A 38 -49.64 50.59 -17.67
N LEU A 39 -50.25 50.68 -18.84
CA LEU A 39 -50.41 51.91 -19.62
C LEU A 39 -51.89 52.27 -19.80
N CYS A 40 -52.16 53.57 -19.90
CA CYS A 40 -53.39 54.06 -20.49
C CYS A 40 -53.22 54.25 -22.01
N PRO A 41 -54.31 54.41 -22.79
CA PRO A 41 -54.23 54.54 -24.25
C PRO A 41 -53.45 55.76 -24.78
N LEU A 42 -53.17 56.77 -23.93
CA LEU A 42 -52.35 57.92 -24.33
C LEU A 42 -50.85 57.65 -24.14
N CYS A 43 -50.47 56.93 -23.07
CA CYS A 43 -49.08 56.56 -22.81
C CYS A 43 -48.52 55.61 -23.87
N THR A 44 -49.35 54.81 -24.54
CA THR A 44 -48.88 53.92 -25.62
C THR A 44 -48.42 54.66 -26.88
N GLN A 45 -48.76 55.95 -26.99
CA GLN A 45 -48.31 56.81 -28.09
C GLN A 45 -47.13 57.69 -27.68
N SER A 46 -46.68 57.59 -26.42
CA SER A 46 -45.50 58.34 -25.99
C SER A 46 -44.27 57.83 -26.73
N PRO A 47 -43.27 58.70 -26.98
CA PRO A 47 -41.98 58.27 -27.51
C PRO A 47 -41.35 57.15 -26.68
N ASP A 48 -41.62 57.10 -25.37
CA ASP A 48 -41.04 56.13 -24.43
C ASP A 48 -41.50 54.68 -24.67
N HIS A 49 -42.70 54.48 -25.22
CA HIS A 49 -43.23 53.15 -25.56
C HIS A 49 -43.43 52.96 -27.07
N GLN A 50 -42.84 53.83 -27.88
CA GLN A 50 -43.01 53.79 -29.32
C GLN A 50 -42.34 52.54 -29.90
N GLY A 51 -43.15 51.68 -30.53
CA GLY A 51 -42.67 50.43 -31.13
C GLY A 51 -42.59 49.24 -30.17
N HIS A 52 -42.96 49.41 -28.90
CA HIS A 52 -43.07 48.33 -27.93
C HIS A 52 -44.34 47.48 -28.16
N GLN A 53 -44.29 46.21 -27.77
CA GLN A 53 -45.44 45.32 -27.81
C GLN A 53 -46.39 45.63 -26.66
N VAL A 54 -47.55 46.20 -27.00
CA VAL A 54 -48.61 46.51 -26.05
C VAL A 54 -49.81 45.58 -26.24
N ARG A 55 -50.36 45.07 -25.13
CA ARG A 55 -51.54 44.19 -25.12
C ARG A 55 -52.58 44.64 -24.09
N PRO A 56 -53.87 44.26 -24.24
CA PRO A 56 -54.85 44.44 -23.19
C PRO A 56 -54.41 43.74 -21.89
N MET A 57 -54.63 44.41 -20.75
CA MET A 57 -54.19 43.93 -19.44
C MET A 57 -54.69 42.52 -19.11
N GLY A 58 -55.93 42.18 -19.49
CA GLY A 58 -56.48 40.84 -19.27
C GLY A 58 -55.72 39.75 -20.02
N GLU A 59 -55.34 40.02 -21.27
CA GLU A 59 -54.57 39.09 -22.12
C GLU A 59 -53.13 38.97 -21.62
N ALA A 60 -52.48 40.10 -21.33
CA ALA A 60 -51.13 40.12 -20.77
C ALA A 60 -51.07 39.37 -19.42
N ALA A 61 -52.04 39.61 -18.53
CA ALA A 61 -52.11 38.92 -17.24
C ALA A 61 -52.30 37.40 -17.43
N SER A 62 -53.15 36.98 -18.37
CA SER A 62 -53.34 35.55 -18.68
C SER A 62 -52.04 34.92 -19.21
N HIS A 63 -51.41 35.58 -20.18
CA HIS A 63 -50.14 35.16 -20.78
C HIS A 63 -49.03 35.02 -19.74
N HIS A 64 -48.79 36.04 -18.91
CA HIS A 64 -47.76 36.00 -17.87
C HIS A 64 -48.07 34.98 -16.76
N ARG A 65 -49.34 34.78 -16.38
CA ARG A 65 -49.72 33.72 -15.43
C ARG A 65 -49.35 32.35 -15.96
N LEU A 66 -49.64 32.04 -17.23
CA LEU A 66 -49.26 30.78 -17.86
C LEU A 66 -47.74 30.64 -17.97
N ARG A 67 -47.04 31.71 -18.37
CA ARG A 67 -45.58 31.72 -18.47
C ARG A 67 -44.91 31.49 -17.12
N LEU A 68 -45.37 32.14 -16.06
CA LEU A 68 -44.88 31.93 -14.70
C LEU A 68 -45.22 30.53 -14.19
N TYR A 69 -46.45 30.05 -14.42
CA TYR A 69 -46.86 28.72 -13.99
C TYR A 69 -45.99 27.63 -14.63
N SER A 70 -45.77 27.71 -15.96
CA SER A 70 -44.91 26.77 -16.69
C SER A 70 -43.45 26.84 -16.23
N TYR A 71 -42.90 28.05 -16.03
CA TYR A 71 -41.55 28.23 -15.51
C TYR A 71 -41.37 27.61 -14.12
N ILE A 72 -42.26 27.94 -13.17
CA ILE A 72 -42.22 27.42 -11.80
C ILE A 72 -42.41 25.90 -11.79
N SER A 73 -43.36 25.38 -12.56
CA SER A 73 -43.61 23.94 -12.67
C SER A 73 -42.38 23.19 -13.18
N LYS A 74 -41.69 23.75 -14.18
CA LYS A 74 -40.43 23.18 -14.68
C LYS A 74 -39.34 23.20 -13.60
N GLN A 75 -39.16 24.33 -12.92
CA GLN A 75 -38.18 24.47 -11.82
C GLN A 75 -38.45 23.46 -10.70
N MET A 76 -39.72 23.25 -10.33
CA MET A 76 -40.10 22.26 -9.31
C MET A 76 -39.69 20.84 -9.72
N VAL A 77 -39.91 20.46 -10.98
CA VAL A 77 -39.50 19.14 -11.49
C VAL A 77 -37.97 19.00 -11.44
N ASP A 78 -37.22 20.03 -11.81
CA ASP A 78 -35.76 19.98 -11.82
C ASP A 78 -35.18 19.91 -10.40
N VAL A 79 -35.71 20.72 -9.46
CA VAL A 79 -35.34 20.64 -8.03
C VAL A 79 -35.70 19.26 -7.45
N GLN A 80 -36.85 18.69 -7.82
CA GLN A 80 -37.25 17.36 -7.36
C GLN A 80 -36.26 16.27 -7.84
N LYS A 81 -35.76 16.36 -9.08
CA LYS A 81 -34.69 15.47 -9.57
C LYS A 81 -33.42 15.63 -8.76
N LEU A 82 -33.00 16.86 -8.47
CA LEU A 82 -31.81 17.14 -7.66
C LEU A 82 -31.95 16.57 -6.25
N ILE A 83 -33.11 16.71 -5.62
CA ILE A 83 -33.41 16.07 -4.32
C ILE A 83 -33.26 14.55 -4.41
N SER A 84 -33.79 13.93 -5.48
CA SER A 84 -33.65 12.49 -5.70
C SER A 84 -32.19 12.05 -5.86
N ILE A 85 -31.34 12.84 -6.51
CA ILE A 85 -29.89 12.59 -6.62
C ILE A 85 -29.23 12.75 -5.24
N GLN A 86 -29.53 13.85 -4.55
CA GLN A 86 -28.94 14.17 -3.24
C GLN A 86 -29.28 13.09 -2.21
N ASN A 87 -30.50 12.56 -2.22
CA ASN A 87 -30.94 11.50 -1.31
C ASN A 87 -30.19 10.17 -1.52
N LYS A 88 -29.57 9.95 -2.69
CA LYS A 88 -28.74 8.76 -2.95
C LYS A 88 -27.31 8.91 -2.43
N LYS A 89 -26.80 10.13 -2.28
CA LYS A 89 -25.40 10.39 -1.85
C LYS A 89 -25.03 9.77 -0.50
N PRO A 90 -25.89 9.77 0.54
CA PRO A 90 -25.58 9.10 1.80
C PRO A 90 -25.41 7.59 1.67
N LEU A 91 -26.17 6.93 0.77
CA LEU A 91 -26.03 5.51 0.51
C LEU A 91 -24.72 5.22 -0.23
N GLU A 92 -24.39 6.00 -1.27
CA GLU A 92 -23.10 5.90 -1.97
C GLU A 92 -21.90 6.08 -1.02
N LEU A 93 -22.00 7.02 -0.06
CA LEU A 93 -20.97 7.23 0.95
C LEU A 93 -20.85 6.01 1.87
N ARG A 94 -21.97 5.48 2.37
CA ARG A 94 -21.99 4.31 3.25
C ARG A 94 -21.37 3.10 2.57
N GLU A 95 -21.72 2.83 1.32
CA GLU A 95 -21.15 1.73 0.54
C GLU A 95 -19.63 1.88 0.37
N LYS A 96 -19.16 3.10 0.07
CA LYS A 96 -17.71 3.38 -0.05
C LYS A 96 -16.97 3.18 1.27
N VAL A 97 -17.52 3.66 2.39
CA VAL A 97 -16.94 3.48 3.72
C VAL A 97 -16.89 1.99 4.08
N GLN A 98 -18.00 1.27 3.91
CA GLN A 98 -18.07 -0.16 4.20
C GLN A 98 -17.05 -0.96 3.37
N LYS A 99 -16.89 -0.62 2.09
CA LYS A 99 -15.87 -1.23 1.23
C LYS A 99 -14.44 -0.96 1.73
N GLN A 100 -14.17 0.23 2.24
CA GLN A 100 -12.86 0.56 2.83
C GLN A 100 -12.63 -0.19 4.15
N GLU A 101 -13.63 -0.26 5.02
CA GLU A 101 -13.56 -1.00 6.29
C GLU A 101 -13.31 -2.49 6.04
N GLN A 102 -14.03 -3.12 5.10
CA GLN A 102 -13.81 -4.51 4.72
C GLN A 102 -12.40 -4.76 4.17
N LYS A 103 -11.90 -3.84 3.35
CA LYS A 103 -10.52 -3.93 2.83
C LYS A 103 -9.49 -3.84 3.97
N LEU A 104 -9.67 -2.91 4.89
CA LEU A 104 -8.75 -2.77 6.03
C LEU A 104 -8.81 -4.00 6.96
N ALA A 105 -10.01 -4.50 7.24
CA ALA A 105 -10.21 -5.68 8.06
C ALA A 105 -9.53 -6.91 7.46
N SER A 106 -9.68 -7.14 6.14
CA SER A 106 -9.00 -8.24 5.45
C SER A 106 -7.47 -8.09 5.39
N GLU A 107 -6.95 -6.87 5.18
CA GLU A 107 -5.50 -6.61 5.27
C GLU A 107 -4.95 -6.93 6.68
N PHE A 108 -5.70 -6.60 7.75
CA PHE A 108 -5.32 -6.88 9.13
C PHE A 108 -5.42 -8.36 9.49
N GLU A 109 -6.48 -9.04 9.04
CA GLU A 109 -6.67 -10.47 9.27
C GLU A 109 -5.51 -11.29 8.66
N HIS A 110 -5.09 -10.96 7.43
CA HIS A 110 -3.95 -11.60 6.80
C HIS A 110 -2.66 -11.42 7.60
N LEU A 111 -2.41 -10.20 8.10
CA LEU A 111 -1.25 -9.92 8.94
C LEU A 111 -1.29 -10.71 10.26
N SER A 112 -2.46 -10.78 10.91
CA SER A 112 -2.62 -11.55 12.14
C SER A 112 -2.34 -13.04 11.91
N GLN A 113 -2.89 -13.62 10.84
CA GLN A 113 -2.67 -15.02 10.50
C GLN A 113 -1.19 -15.31 10.24
N PHE A 114 -0.47 -14.41 9.56
CA PHE A 114 0.97 -14.52 9.35
C PHE A 114 1.75 -14.49 10.68
N MET A 115 1.40 -13.56 11.57
CA MET A 115 2.02 -13.46 12.89
C MET A 115 1.79 -14.74 13.72
N ASP A 116 0.58 -15.29 13.67
CA ASP A 116 0.24 -16.52 14.40
C ASP A 116 0.90 -17.76 13.79
N ALA A 117 1.10 -17.80 12.47
CA ALA A 117 1.90 -18.84 11.82
C ALA A 117 3.37 -18.76 12.25
N SER A 118 3.96 -17.58 12.24
CA SER A 118 5.37 -17.36 12.64
C SER A 118 5.60 -17.74 14.11
N LYS A 119 4.71 -17.31 15.02
CA LYS A 119 4.75 -17.71 16.44
C LYS A 119 4.66 -19.23 16.62
N ARG A 120 3.78 -19.90 15.86
CA ARG A 120 3.67 -21.38 15.91
C ARG A 120 4.94 -22.06 15.44
N GLN A 121 5.57 -21.53 14.39
CA GLN A 121 6.84 -22.07 13.89
C GLN A 121 7.94 -21.95 14.95
N LEU A 122 8.08 -20.80 15.61
CA LEU A 122 9.03 -20.61 16.71
C LEU A 122 8.76 -21.56 17.87
N ALA A 123 7.49 -21.74 18.25
CA ALA A 123 7.12 -22.65 19.34
C ALA A 123 7.47 -24.12 19.02
N GLU A 124 7.29 -24.55 17.76
CA GLU A 124 7.68 -25.90 17.35
C GLU A 124 9.20 -26.07 17.29
N GLU A 125 9.93 -25.06 16.80
CA GLU A 125 11.40 -25.07 16.81
C GLU A 125 11.96 -25.11 18.24
N GLU A 126 11.40 -24.32 19.15
CA GLU A 126 11.75 -24.36 20.58
C GLU A 126 11.52 -25.76 21.14
N LYS A 127 10.36 -26.36 20.88
CA LYS A 127 10.01 -27.69 21.38
C LYS A 127 10.96 -28.78 20.86
N ASP A 128 11.31 -28.75 19.57
CA ASP A 128 12.28 -29.68 18.97
C ASP A 128 13.67 -29.52 19.61
N ILE A 129 14.14 -28.28 19.79
CA ILE A 129 15.42 -27.99 20.44
C ILE A 129 15.41 -28.46 21.90
N GLN A 130 14.33 -28.21 22.64
CA GLN A 130 14.15 -28.67 24.02
C GLN A 130 14.20 -30.20 24.11
N GLN A 131 13.55 -30.91 23.18
CA GLN A 131 13.59 -32.38 23.14
C GLN A 131 15.02 -32.90 22.90
N LYS A 132 15.78 -32.29 22.00
CA LYS A 132 17.18 -32.66 21.73
C LYS A 132 18.09 -32.40 22.94
N LEU A 133 17.89 -31.26 23.62
CA LEU A 133 18.61 -30.94 24.87
C LEU A 133 18.28 -31.92 25.99
N LEU A 134 17.00 -32.29 26.13
CA LEU A 134 16.57 -33.27 27.13
C LEU A 134 17.21 -34.64 26.86
N ALA A 135 17.16 -35.13 25.62
CA ALA A 135 17.78 -36.39 25.23
C ALA A 135 19.30 -36.40 25.48
N ASN A 136 19.98 -35.28 25.24
CA ASN A 136 21.41 -35.14 25.53
C ASN A 136 21.69 -35.18 27.05
N THR A 137 20.85 -34.54 27.87
CA THR A 137 20.93 -34.59 29.34
C THR A 137 20.73 -36.02 29.86
N THR A 138 19.78 -36.76 29.30
CA THR A 138 19.57 -38.18 29.63
C THR A 138 20.80 -39.02 29.25
N ALA A 139 21.37 -38.83 28.06
CA ALA A 139 22.57 -39.54 27.63
C ALA A 139 23.76 -39.30 28.57
N PHE A 140 23.95 -38.07 29.06
CA PHE A 140 24.96 -37.77 30.09
C PHE A 140 24.65 -38.45 31.43
N SER A 141 23.39 -38.49 31.85
CA SER A 141 22.95 -39.15 33.08
C SER A 141 23.20 -40.67 33.04
N ASP A 142 22.94 -41.30 31.90
CA ASP A 142 23.21 -42.72 31.67
C ASP A 142 24.72 -43.00 31.67
N HIS A 143 25.50 -42.15 31.00
CA HIS A 143 26.96 -42.24 31.01
C HIS A 143 27.53 -42.14 32.42
N LEU A 144 27.04 -41.19 33.22
CA LEU A 144 27.43 -41.04 34.63
C LEU A 144 27.05 -42.26 35.47
N SER A 145 25.88 -42.86 35.23
CA SER A 145 25.43 -44.07 35.92
C SER A 145 26.32 -45.27 35.59
N ASN A 146 26.75 -45.41 34.33
CA ASN A 146 27.71 -46.42 33.91
C ASN A 146 29.08 -46.23 34.60
N LEU A 147 29.56 -44.99 34.69
CA LEU A 147 30.80 -44.67 35.41
C LEU A 147 30.70 -45.04 36.90
N ARG A 148 29.60 -44.69 37.57
CA ARG A 148 29.35 -45.07 38.97
C ARG A 148 29.29 -46.58 39.17
N SER A 149 28.70 -47.31 38.22
CA SER A 149 28.68 -48.78 38.28
C SER A 149 30.08 -49.38 38.17
N LEU A 150 30.93 -48.84 37.29
CA LEU A 150 32.33 -49.27 37.16
C LEU A 150 33.14 -48.92 38.42
N GLU A 151 32.94 -47.73 38.97
CA GLU A 151 33.55 -47.30 40.24
C GLU A 151 33.21 -48.29 41.37
N LYS A 152 31.94 -48.67 41.48
CA LYS A 152 31.48 -49.63 42.48
C LYS A 152 32.08 -51.02 42.27
N GLU A 153 32.13 -51.53 41.03
CA GLU A 153 32.74 -52.82 40.71
C GLU A 153 34.22 -52.85 41.14
N VAL A 154 34.96 -51.77 40.86
CA VAL A 154 36.38 -51.65 41.26
C VAL A 154 36.52 -51.61 42.78
N ALA A 155 35.66 -50.86 43.48
CA ALA A 155 35.65 -50.79 44.93
C ALA A 155 35.36 -52.17 45.57
N GLU A 156 34.38 -52.91 45.06
CA GLU A 156 34.03 -54.26 45.55
C GLU A 156 35.17 -55.26 45.33
N LYS A 157 35.80 -55.25 44.15
CA LYS A 157 36.94 -56.15 43.85
C LYS A 157 38.16 -55.87 44.72
N LYS A 158 38.40 -54.61 45.09
CA LYS A 158 39.50 -54.21 45.99
C LYS A 158 39.40 -54.85 47.39
N HIS A 159 38.19 -55.11 47.89
CA HIS A 159 37.98 -55.62 49.25
C HIS A 159 37.87 -57.15 49.33
N VAL A 160 37.48 -57.83 48.25
CA VAL A 160 37.08 -59.25 48.27
C VAL A 160 38.08 -60.16 47.55
N MET A 161 38.91 -59.63 46.65
CA MET A 161 39.74 -60.42 45.76
C MET A 161 41.24 -60.34 46.09
N PRO A 162 42.01 -61.47 46.04
CA PRO A 162 43.47 -61.44 46.15
C PRO A 162 44.13 -60.65 45.00
N ASP A 163 45.21 -59.93 45.29
CA ASP A 163 45.89 -59.02 44.34
C ASP A 163 46.21 -59.64 42.99
N VAL A 164 46.73 -60.89 42.98
CA VAL A 164 47.08 -61.60 41.74
C VAL A 164 45.86 -61.80 40.83
N LYS A 165 44.70 -62.11 41.40
CA LYS A 165 43.46 -62.32 40.64
C LYS A 165 42.87 -60.99 40.15
N PHE A 166 42.96 -59.93 40.96
CA PHE A 166 42.59 -58.58 40.54
C PHE A 166 43.43 -58.10 39.34
N LEU A 167 44.74 -58.35 39.37
CA LEU A 167 45.66 -58.01 38.27
C LEU A 167 45.41 -58.81 37.00
N MET A 168 44.87 -60.04 37.10
CA MET A 168 44.43 -60.80 35.92
C MET A 168 43.17 -60.19 35.28
N ASP A 169 42.26 -59.65 36.08
CA ASP A 169 40.98 -59.07 35.62
C ASP A 169 41.09 -57.60 35.17
N ILE A 170 42.18 -56.90 35.53
CA ILE A 170 42.36 -55.45 35.31
C ILE A 170 42.23 -55.05 33.84
N LYS A 171 42.73 -55.89 32.92
CA LYS A 171 42.68 -55.64 31.48
C LYS A 171 41.24 -55.52 30.97
N GLY A 172 40.33 -56.31 31.53
CA GLY A 172 38.90 -56.27 31.18
C GLY A 172 38.21 -55.00 31.70
N VAL A 173 38.58 -54.52 32.89
CA VAL A 173 38.06 -53.27 33.46
C VAL A 173 38.56 -52.07 32.67
N LEU A 174 39.87 -51.99 32.40
CA LEU A 174 40.46 -50.93 31.58
C LEU A 174 39.83 -50.88 30.18
N HIS A 175 39.65 -52.04 29.54
CA HIS A 175 38.97 -52.11 28.25
C HIS A 175 37.54 -51.54 28.29
N ARG A 176 36.78 -51.76 29.38
CA ARG A 176 35.43 -51.17 29.51
C ARG A 176 35.49 -49.66 29.74
N CYS A 177 36.46 -49.17 30.51
CA CYS A 177 36.69 -47.74 30.69
C CYS A 177 37.05 -47.06 29.36
N ASP A 178 37.96 -47.65 28.58
CA ASP A 178 38.43 -47.11 27.30
C ASP A 178 37.29 -47.06 26.25
N ASN A 179 36.35 -47.99 26.32
CA ASN A 179 35.19 -48.03 25.43
C ASN A 179 34.02 -47.16 25.91
N LEU A 180 34.06 -46.63 27.14
CA LEU A 180 33.00 -45.78 27.68
C LEU A 180 33.20 -44.35 27.13
N LYS A 181 32.66 -44.08 25.94
CA LYS A 181 32.75 -42.75 25.34
C LYS A 181 31.72 -41.80 25.95
N SER A 182 32.18 -40.61 26.35
CA SER A 182 31.29 -39.53 26.77
C SER A 182 30.41 -39.07 25.59
N PRO A 183 29.11 -38.81 25.83
CA PRO A 183 28.28 -38.11 24.86
C PRO A 183 28.89 -36.75 24.50
N ALA A 184 28.67 -36.30 23.26
CA ALA A 184 29.02 -34.95 22.85
C ALA A 184 27.98 -33.96 23.39
N VAL A 185 28.43 -32.76 23.74
CA VAL A 185 27.53 -31.66 24.13
C VAL A 185 26.73 -31.22 22.91
N TYR A 186 25.41 -31.15 23.07
CA TYR A 186 24.54 -30.62 22.02
C TYR A 186 24.54 -29.09 22.07
N TRP A 187 24.94 -28.47 20.95
CA TRP A 187 24.86 -27.02 20.74
C TRP A 187 23.66 -26.70 19.87
N PHE A 188 22.80 -25.79 20.34
CA PHE A 188 21.63 -25.35 19.57
C PHE A 188 21.87 -23.97 18.96
N GLN A 189 21.19 -23.71 17.85
CA GLN A 189 21.10 -22.41 17.23
C GLN A 189 19.66 -22.19 16.81
N LEU A 190 19.11 -21.04 17.18
CA LEU A 190 17.78 -20.62 16.74
C LEU A 190 17.89 -20.02 15.34
N ARG A 191 16.96 -20.34 14.45
CA ARG A 191 16.85 -19.62 13.18
C ARG A 191 16.66 -18.12 13.44
N ARG A 192 17.47 -17.30 12.79
CA ARG A 192 17.29 -15.85 12.81
C ARG A 192 16.06 -15.55 11.97
N GLU A 193 15.00 -15.09 12.62
CA GLU A 193 13.80 -14.67 11.92
C GLU A 193 14.05 -13.25 11.38
N GLU A 194 14.32 -13.16 10.08
CA GLU A 194 14.21 -11.91 9.36
C GLU A 194 12.73 -11.58 9.28
N CYS A 195 12.29 -10.48 9.87
CA CYS A 195 10.89 -10.04 9.79
C CYS A 195 10.53 -9.71 8.34
N SER A 196 10.22 -10.72 7.53
CA SER A 196 9.68 -10.57 6.19
C SER A 196 8.17 -10.48 6.33
N PHE A 197 7.66 -9.27 6.64
CA PHE A 197 6.22 -9.03 6.58
C PHE A 197 5.68 -9.51 5.22
N PRO A 198 4.48 -10.12 5.17
CA PRO A 198 3.86 -10.52 3.92
C PRO A 198 3.93 -9.34 2.95
N PRO A 199 4.42 -9.57 1.73
CA PRO A 199 4.68 -8.49 0.78
C PRO A 199 3.42 -7.57 0.64
N GLN A 200 2.25 -8.20 0.64
CA GLN A 200 0.92 -7.59 0.46
C GLN A 200 0.49 -6.62 1.58
N CYS A 201 1.11 -6.66 2.76
CA CYS A 201 0.68 -5.90 3.94
C CYS A 201 1.48 -4.61 4.18
N SER A 202 2.59 -4.38 3.47
CA SER A 202 3.40 -3.18 3.71
C SER A 202 2.96 -2.01 2.83
N ALA A 203 2.77 -0.83 3.43
CA ALA A 203 2.71 0.42 2.68
C ALA A 203 3.96 0.59 1.80
N LEU A 204 5.08 0.03 2.24
CA LEU A 204 6.32 -0.08 1.49
C LEU A 204 6.14 -0.83 0.17
N GLN A 205 5.38 -1.92 0.09
CA GLN A 205 5.15 -2.61 -1.17
C GLN A 205 4.31 -1.78 -2.14
N LYS A 206 3.29 -1.06 -1.65
CA LYS A 206 2.52 -0.13 -2.49
C LYS A 206 3.43 0.97 -3.06
N ILE A 207 4.42 1.41 -2.28
CA ILE A 207 5.46 2.37 -2.71
C ILE A 207 6.42 1.71 -3.71
N ILE A 208 6.97 0.55 -3.39
CA ILE A 208 7.88 -0.25 -4.24
C ILE A 208 7.24 -0.50 -5.60
N GLN A 209 6.03 -1.07 -5.63
CA GLN A 209 5.31 -1.35 -6.87
C GLN A 209 5.02 -0.09 -7.69
N ARG A 210 4.78 1.05 -7.03
CA ARG A 210 4.50 2.31 -7.71
C ARG A 210 5.73 2.92 -8.38
N PHE A 211 6.91 2.70 -7.83
CA PHE A 211 8.18 3.28 -8.31
C PHE A 211 9.09 2.22 -8.93
N ARG A 212 8.59 1.00 -9.18
CA ARG A 212 9.40 -0.11 -9.67
C ARG A 212 9.78 0.13 -11.12
N GLU A 213 11.08 0.12 -11.38
CA GLU A 213 11.64 0.24 -12.72
C GLU A 213 12.35 -1.06 -13.13
N GLU A 214 12.30 -1.36 -14.42
CA GLU A 214 13.02 -2.50 -15.00
C GLU A 214 14.41 -2.05 -15.45
N VAL A 215 15.40 -2.17 -14.56
CA VAL A 215 16.78 -1.79 -14.86
C VAL A 215 17.46 -2.86 -15.70
N THR A 216 18.00 -2.47 -16.85
CA THR A 216 18.84 -3.31 -17.71
C THR A 216 20.26 -2.78 -17.77
N LEU A 217 21.25 -3.68 -17.76
CA LEU A 217 22.67 -3.36 -17.75
C LEU A 217 23.18 -3.00 -19.15
N ASP A 218 24.05 -1.99 -19.25
CA ASP A 218 24.71 -1.59 -20.50
C ASP A 218 26.04 -2.34 -20.70
N PRO A 219 26.12 -3.32 -21.63
CA PRO A 219 27.34 -4.09 -21.89
C PRO A 219 28.49 -3.24 -22.45
N GLU A 220 28.21 -2.05 -23.00
CA GLU A 220 29.22 -1.11 -23.46
C GLU A 220 30.04 -0.52 -22.31
N THR A 221 29.42 -0.40 -21.14
CA THR A 221 30.05 0.15 -19.93
C THR A 221 30.79 -0.91 -19.12
N ALA A 222 30.32 -2.17 -19.17
CA ALA A 222 30.80 -3.26 -18.33
C ALA A 222 32.32 -3.46 -18.37
N HIS A 223 32.97 -3.56 -17.22
CA HIS A 223 34.39 -3.92 -17.16
C HIS A 223 34.67 -5.27 -17.85
N PRO A 224 35.84 -5.50 -18.49
CA PRO A 224 36.15 -6.76 -19.19
C PRO A 224 36.08 -8.06 -18.37
N ASN A 225 36.05 -7.96 -17.04
CA ASN A 225 35.84 -9.10 -16.13
C ASN A 225 34.35 -9.35 -15.81
N LEU A 226 33.43 -8.59 -16.40
CA LEU A 226 32.00 -8.75 -16.18
C LEU A 226 31.34 -9.30 -17.45
N LEU A 227 30.67 -10.43 -17.30
CA LEU A 227 29.77 -11.00 -18.30
C LEU A 227 28.36 -10.53 -18.01
N VAL A 228 27.78 -9.75 -18.92
CA VAL A 228 26.36 -9.39 -18.89
C VAL A 228 25.59 -10.47 -19.64
N SER A 229 24.50 -10.95 -19.06
CA SER A 229 23.59 -11.92 -19.69
C SER A 229 22.91 -11.36 -20.93
N GLU A 230 22.36 -12.23 -21.77
CA GLU A 230 21.65 -11.84 -23.00
C GLU A 230 20.42 -10.95 -22.71
N ASP A 231 19.69 -11.25 -21.63
CA ASP A 231 18.56 -10.44 -21.15
C ASP A 231 18.98 -9.12 -20.48
N LYS A 232 20.30 -8.90 -20.32
CA LYS A 232 20.91 -7.73 -19.66
C LYS A 232 20.50 -7.52 -18.20
N LYS A 233 19.98 -8.53 -17.51
CA LYS A 233 19.55 -8.42 -16.10
C LYS A 233 20.54 -9.00 -15.10
N SER A 234 21.47 -9.83 -15.56
CA SER A 234 22.43 -10.51 -14.73
C SER A 234 23.86 -10.13 -15.10
N VAL A 235 24.72 -10.07 -14.09
CA VAL A 235 26.15 -9.87 -14.28
C VAL A 235 26.95 -10.90 -13.50
N THR A 236 27.92 -11.50 -14.18
CA THR A 236 28.80 -12.53 -13.62
C THR A 236 30.25 -12.08 -13.72
N PHE A 237 30.96 -12.10 -12.59
CA PHE A 237 32.38 -11.84 -12.57
C PHE A 237 33.17 -13.05 -13.10
N VAL A 238 34.12 -12.81 -14.00
CA VAL A 238 35.06 -13.79 -14.52
C VAL A 238 36.50 -13.37 -14.25
N ARG A 239 37.30 -14.30 -13.73
CA ARG A 239 38.72 -14.03 -13.41
C ARG A 239 39.55 -13.67 -14.63
N ARG A 240 39.21 -14.23 -15.80
CA ARG A 240 39.93 -13.98 -17.05
C ARG A 240 39.30 -12.79 -17.78
N LYS A 241 40.09 -11.73 -17.99
CA LYS A 241 39.71 -10.58 -18.82
C LYS A 241 39.26 -11.04 -20.20
N GLN A 242 38.04 -10.65 -20.56
CA GLN A 242 37.49 -10.92 -21.89
C GLN A 242 38.13 -10.04 -22.95
N ARG A 243 38.22 -10.56 -24.17
CA ARG A 243 38.67 -9.81 -25.35
C ARG A 243 37.50 -9.00 -25.91
N VAL A 244 37.23 -7.84 -25.31
CA VAL A 244 36.20 -6.90 -25.74
C VAL A 244 36.79 -5.76 -26.55
N ARG A 245 36.01 -5.19 -27.48
CA ARG A 245 36.43 -4.02 -28.27
C ARG A 245 36.67 -2.81 -27.35
N ARG A 246 37.66 -1.98 -27.70
CA ARG A 246 37.89 -0.70 -27.01
C ARG A 246 36.66 0.19 -27.18
N ASN A 247 36.06 0.59 -26.05
CA ASN A 247 34.95 1.53 -26.00
C ASN A 247 35.27 2.60 -24.92
N PRO A 248 35.24 3.91 -25.25
CA PRO A 248 35.46 4.97 -24.27
C PRO A 248 34.52 4.95 -23.07
N LYS A 249 33.31 4.41 -23.22
CA LYS A 249 32.32 4.28 -22.13
C LYS A 249 32.65 3.17 -21.12
N ARG A 250 33.61 2.30 -21.42
CA ARG A 250 33.92 1.10 -20.64
C ARG A 250 34.79 1.41 -19.42
N PHE A 251 34.44 0.85 -18.27
CA PHE A 251 35.29 0.89 -17.08
C PHE A 251 36.52 0.02 -17.27
N ALA A 252 37.70 0.59 -16.99
CA ALA A 252 38.99 -0.07 -17.21
C ALA A 252 39.65 -0.58 -15.92
N VAL A 253 39.34 0.05 -14.78
CA VAL A 253 39.97 -0.21 -13.47
C VAL A 253 39.03 -1.04 -12.60
N ASP A 254 37.88 -0.46 -12.24
CA ASP A 254 36.94 -1.11 -11.34
C ASP A 254 35.98 -2.05 -12.08
N PRO A 255 35.62 -3.21 -11.49
CA PRO A 255 34.67 -4.16 -12.05
C PRO A 255 33.23 -3.64 -11.91
N VAL A 256 32.92 -2.59 -12.66
CA VAL A 256 31.62 -1.88 -12.65
C VAL A 256 30.92 -2.04 -14.00
N VAL A 257 29.59 -2.07 -13.95
CA VAL A 257 28.68 -1.96 -15.09
C VAL A 257 27.54 -1.00 -14.71
N LEU A 258 27.11 -0.16 -15.64
CA LEU A 258 26.01 0.78 -15.43
C LEU A 258 24.69 0.25 -15.99
N GLY A 259 23.59 0.83 -15.53
CA GLY A 259 22.30 0.72 -16.22
C GLY A 259 22.34 1.39 -17.60
N THR A 260 21.49 0.91 -18.50
CA THR A 260 21.31 1.44 -19.86
C THR A 260 20.61 2.80 -19.83
N GLU A 261 19.63 2.95 -18.95
CA GLU A 261 18.84 4.17 -18.81
C GLU A 261 19.26 4.95 -17.56
N GLY A 262 19.26 6.27 -17.68
CA GLY A 262 19.45 7.21 -16.59
C GLY A 262 18.13 7.81 -16.15
N PHE A 263 18.08 8.36 -14.93
CA PHE A 263 16.89 9.00 -14.37
C PHE A 263 17.17 10.48 -14.11
N ASP A 264 16.36 11.38 -14.71
CA ASP A 264 16.56 12.83 -14.58
C ASP A 264 15.84 13.43 -13.35
N CYS A 265 14.69 12.88 -12.98
CA CYS A 265 13.92 13.32 -11.82
C CYS A 265 12.96 12.23 -11.31
N GLY A 266 12.38 12.43 -10.13
CA GLY A 266 11.35 11.54 -9.58
C GLY A 266 11.88 10.53 -8.56
N ARG A 267 11.09 9.48 -8.31
CA ARG A 267 11.40 8.38 -7.39
C ARG A 267 11.42 7.09 -8.17
N HIS A 268 12.50 6.32 -8.00
CA HIS A 268 12.78 5.11 -8.75
C HIS A 268 13.22 4.02 -7.78
N TYR A 269 12.81 2.78 -8.05
CA TYR A 269 13.09 1.63 -7.21
C TYR A 269 13.44 0.41 -8.06
N TRP A 270 14.50 -0.30 -7.67
CA TRP A 270 14.91 -1.56 -8.28
C TRP A 270 15.50 -2.50 -7.22
N GLU A 271 15.48 -3.79 -7.51
CA GLU A 271 16.00 -4.86 -6.63
C GLU A 271 17.10 -5.61 -7.36
N VAL A 272 18.13 -6.05 -6.62
CA VAL A 272 19.22 -6.87 -7.14
C VAL A 272 19.34 -8.11 -6.28
N GLN A 273 19.20 -9.28 -6.89
CA GLN A 273 19.46 -10.57 -6.23
C GLN A 273 20.98 -10.77 -6.15
N VAL A 274 21.51 -10.86 -4.92
CA VAL A 274 22.96 -10.99 -4.68
C VAL A 274 23.40 -12.40 -4.24
N ASP A 275 22.46 -13.22 -3.77
CA ASP A 275 22.71 -14.56 -3.21
C ASP A 275 23.86 -14.53 -2.16
N ASP A 276 24.64 -15.60 -2.05
CA ASP A 276 25.75 -15.74 -1.09
C ASP A 276 27.09 -15.22 -1.66
N LYS A 277 27.08 -14.03 -2.25
CA LYS A 277 28.28 -13.41 -2.83
C LYS A 277 29.11 -12.68 -1.76
N PRO A 278 30.44 -12.91 -1.68
CA PRO A 278 31.29 -12.33 -0.64
C PRO A 278 31.54 -10.83 -0.80
N GLU A 279 31.54 -10.33 -2.05
CA GLU A 279 31.81 -8.92 -2.36
C GLU A 279 30.90 -8.46 -3.50
N TRP A 280 30.17 -7.36 -3.27
CA TRP A 280 29.30 -6.72 -4.25
C TRP A 280 28.97 -5.29 -3.83
N ALA A 281 28.55 -4.46 -4.79
CA ALA A 281 28.07 -3.11 -4.55
C ALA A 281 26.93 -2.78 -5.52
N VAL A 282 25.97 -1.98 -5.05
CA VAL A 282 24.85 -1.46 -5.84
C VAL A 282 24.64 0.01 -5.46
N GLY A 283 24.33 0.86 -6.43
CA GLY A 283 24.11 2.27 -6.19
C GLY A 283 23.68 3.02 -7.45
N SER A 284 23.51 4.33 -7.29
CA SER A 284 23.31 5.27 -8.39
C SER A 284 24.57 6.12 -8.57
N VAL A 285 24.74 6.65 -9.78
CA VAL A 285 25.87 7.51 -10.11
C VAL A 285 25.40 8.70 -10.93
N GLU A 286 25.90 9.89 -10.61
CA GLU A 286 25.65 11.09 -11.40
C GLU A 286 26.57 11.11 -12.64
N THR A 287 25.99 11.46 -13.78
CA THR A 287 26.74 11.56 -15.04
C THR A 287 27.07 13.01 -15.36
N PRO A 288 28.31 13.34 -15.78
CA PRO A 288 29.37 12.41 -16.18
C PRO A 288 30.21 11.89 -15.02
N PHE A 289 30.40 10.56 -14.98
CA PHE A 289 31.26 9.88 -14.00
C PHE A 289 32.62 9.54 -14.63
N PRO A 290 33.76 9.79 -13.94
CA PRO A 290 35.09 9.42 -14.44
C PRO A 290 35.21 7.90 -14.60
N ARG A 291 35.59 7.44 -15.81
CA ARG A 291 35.71 6.00 -16.14
C ARG A 291 37.16 5.54 -16.35
N ARG A 292 38.10 6.46 -16.16
CA ARG A 292 39.54 6.29 -16.23
C ARG A 292 40.15 7.03 -15.04
N GLU A 293 41.24 6.51 -14.49
CA GLU A 293 42.09 7.32 -13.61
C GLU A 293 42.44 8.63 -14.35
N SER A 294 42.29 9.75 -13.65
CA SER A 294 43.09 10.93 -13.93
C SER A 294 44.55 10.48 -13.86
N SER A 295 45.21 10.40 -15.01
CA SER A 295 46.65 10.19 -15.06
C SER A 295 47.30 11.27 -14.17
N PRO A 296 48.20 10.92 -13.23
CA PRO A 296 49.02 11.94 -12.61
C PRO A 296 49.89 12.56 -13.72
N CYS A 297 49.90 13.89 -13.81
CA CYS A 297 50.86 14.64 -14.60
C CYS A 297 52.29 14.36 -14.14
#